data_AF-A0A397W8Q2-F1
#
_entry.id   AF-A0A397W8Q2-F1
#
_cell.length_a   1.000
_cell.length_b   1.000
_cell.length_c   1.000
_cell.angle_alpha   90.00
_cell.angle_beta   90.00
_cell.angle_gamma   90.00
#
_symmetry.space_group_name_H-M   'P 1'
#
loop_
_entity.id
_entity.type
_entity.pdbx_description
1 polymer ?
#
loop_
_entity_poly.entity_id
_entity_poly.type
_entity_poly.pdbx_seq_one_letter_code
_entity_poly.pdbx_strand_id
1 'polypeptide(L)' 'MGYDDGSWGYSGYSGKFFCCSDNGSIAFRNLKGTLYPCVALYSQCVAIEANFGSRKFKYTGNAE' A
#
# COMPACT_ATOMS: atom_id res chain seq x y z
N MET A 1 -5.66 7.19 0.75
CA MET A 1 -4.47 6.36 1.03
C MET A 1 -3.22 7.14 0.74
N GLY A 2 -2.40 7.42 1.76
CA GLY A 2 -1.15 8.18 1.61
C GLY A 2 -1.31 9.71 1.58
N TYR A 3 -2.55 10.22 1.63
CA TYR A 3 -2.89 11.65 1.63
C TYR A 3 -3.22 12.19 3.03
N ASP A 4 -3.29 11.30 4.02
CA ASP A 4 -3.55 11.66 5.42
C ASP A 4 -2.30 11.36 6.25
N ASP A 5 -2.07 12.12 7.31
CA ASP A 5 -0.99 11.84 8.27
C ASP A 5 -1.13 10.43 8.85
N GLY A 6 -0.02 9.70 8.91
CA GLY A 6 -0.03 8.30 9.35
C GLY A 6 -0.62 7.33 8.32
N SER A 7 -0.78 7.77 7.08
CA SER A 7 -1.17 6.90 5.96
C SER A 7 -0.08 6.87 4.89
N TRP A 8 0.04 5.69 4.26
CA TRP A 8 1.02 5.41 3.23
C TRP A 8 0.36 4.60 2.13
N GLY A 9 0.70 4.85 0.87
CA GLY A 9 0.03 4.18 -0.23
C GLY A 9 0.81 4.19 -1.54
N TYR A 10 0.47 3.22 -2.39
CA TYR A 10 0.91 3.16 -3.78
C TYR A 10 -0.30 3.24 -4.70
N SER A 11 -0.21 4.06 -5.74
CA SER A 11 -1.27 4.19 -6.75
C SER A 11 -0.92 3.36 -7.99
N GLY A 12 -1.72 2.32 -8.28
CA GLY A 12 -1.63 1.59 -9.55
C GLY A 12 -1.93 2.44 -10.80
N TYR A 13 -2.70 3.53 -10.68
CA TYR A 13 -3.01 4.42 -11.81
C TYR A 13 -1.82 5.26 -12.27
N SER A 14 -1.11 5.91 -11.33
CA SER A 14 0.00 6.83 -11.61
C SER A 14 1.40 6.25 -11.36
N GLY A 15 1.51 5.10 -10.72
CA GLY A 15 2.79 4.51 -10.30
C GLY A 15 3.49 5.25 -9.15
N LYS A 16 2.84 6.23 -8.51
CA LYS A 16 3.41 7.04 -7.42
C LYS A 16 3.23 6.39 -6.05
N PHE A 17 4.21 6.64 -5.17
CA PHE A 17 4.13 6.41 -3.73
C PHE A 17 3.72 7.70 -3.01
N PHE A 18 2.83 7.58 -2.03
CA PHE A 18 2.27 8.67 -1.24
C PHE A 18 2.55 8.42 0.24
N CYS A 19 3.23 9.36 0.91
CA CYS A 19 3.67 9.26 2.30
C CYS A 19 3.24 10.48 3.09
N CYS A 20 2.22 10.38 3.95
CA CYS A 20 1.74 11.51 4.74
C CYS A 20 1.55 12.79 3.88
N SER A 21 1.00 12.65 2.67
CA SER A 21 0.84 13.70 1.64
C SER A 21 2.04 14.04 0.76
N ASP A 22 3.24 13.49 1.00
CA ASP A 22 4.44 13.71 0.19
C ASP A 22 4.62 12.65 -0.93
N ASN A 23 5.20 13.08 -2.07
CA ASN A 23 5.58 12.20 -3.19
C ASN A 23 7.07 11.86 -3.13
N GLY A 24 7.47 10.57 -3.14
CA GLY A 24 8.87 10.15 -3.01
C GLY A 24 9.26 8.84 -3.72
N SER A 25 10.58 8.62 -3.89
CA SER A 25 11.21 7.51 -4.65
C SER A 25 11.71 6.34 -3.81
N ILE A 26 11.65 6.41 -2.48
CA ILE A 26 11.80 5.29 -1.55
C ILE A 26 10.44 5.10 -0.91
N ALA A 27 9.85 3.90 -0.97
CA ALA A 27 8.46 3.70 -0.59
C ALA A 27 8.16 4.32 0.77
N PHE A 28 8.65 3.79 1.89
CA PHE A 28 8.46 4.39 3.23
C PHE A 28 9.63 4.02 4.17
N ARG A 29 10.04 4.93 5.06
CA ARG A 29 11.02 4.68 6.14
C ARG A 29 10.43 5.13 7.49
N ASN A 30 10.88 4.53 8.58
CA ASN A 30 10.49 4.91 9.95
C ASN A 30 8.97 4.85 10.21
N LEU A 31 8.30 3.80 9.69
CA LEU A 31 6.89 3.52 10.02
C LEU A 31 6.75 3.30 11.53
N LYS A 32 5.79 3.96 12.18
CA LYS A 32 5.57 3.90 13.63
C LYS A 32 4.19 3.37 13.96
N GLY A 33 4.08 2.67 15.09
CA GLY A 33 2.82 2.19 15.64
C GLY A 33 2.26 0.97 14.90
N THR A 34 1.00 0.66 15.19
CA THR A 34 0.25 -0.41 14.53
C THR A 34 -0.33 0.09 13.20
N LEU A 35 -0.05 -0.63 12.13
CA LEU A 35 -0.57 -0.33 10.80
C LEU A 35 -1.61 -1.36 10.38
N TYR A 36 -2.56 -0.91 9.56
CA TYR A 36 -3.60 -1.75 8.98
C TYR A 36 -3.47 -1.77 7.45
N PRO A 37 -3.58 -2.95 6.81
CA PRO A 37 -3.69 -3.02 5.36
C PRO A 37 -4.90 -2.21 4.89
N CYS A 38 -4.71 -1.36 3.89
CA CYS A 38 -5.77 -0.55 3.31
C CYS A 38 -5.72 -0.66 1.79
N VAL A 39 -6.89 -0.58 1.15
CA VAL A 39 -7.02 -0.56 -0.30
C VAL A 39 -8.09 0.45 -0.69
N ALA A 40 -7.84 1.23 -1.73
CA ALA A 40 -8.80 2.19 -2.27
C ALA A 40 -9.03 1.93 -3.76
N LEU A 41 -10.29 1.98 -4.17
CA LEU A 41 -10.72 1.82 -5.55
C LEU A 41 -11.29 3.16 -6.02
N TYR A 42 -10.76 3.68 -7.12
CA TYR A 42 -11.20 4.96 -7.65
C TYR A 42 -12.48 4.85 -8.51
N SER A 43 -12.63 3.73 -9.23
CA SER A 43 -13.74 3.51 -10.17
C SER A 43 -14.58 2.32 -9.76
N GLN A 44 -15.88 2.40 -10.03
CA GLN A 44 -16.88 1.36 -9.73
C GLN A 44 -16.65 0.06 -10.53
N CYS A 45 -15.89 0.12 -11.63
CA CYS A 45 -15.62 -1.05 -12.48
C CYS A 45 -14.38 -1.84 -12.05
N VAL A 46 -13.76 -1.54 -10.90
CA VAL A 46 -12.56 -2.23 -10.42
C VAL A 46 -12.93 -3.17 -9.28
N ALA A 47 -12.44 -4.40 -9.35
CA ALA A 47 -12.52 -5.38 -8.28
C ALA A 47 -11.12 -5.86 -7.90
N ILE A 48 -10.95 -6.17 -6.61
CA ILE A 48 -9.71 -6.71 -6.07
C ILE A 48 -10.04 -7.87 -5.13
N GLU A 49 -9.08 -8.77 -4.96
CA GLU A 49 -9.15 -9.84 -3.98
C GLU A 49 -7.90 -9.77 -3.11
N ALA A 50 -8.08 -9.72 -1.79
CA ALA A 50 -6.99 -9.68 -0.83
C ALA A 50 -6.63 -11.09 -0.36
N ASN A 51 -5.33 -11.40 -0.33
CA ASN A 51 -4.80 -12.61 0.28
C ASN A 51 -4.03 -12.24 1.56
N PHE A 52 -4.63 -12.50 2.72
CA PHE A 52 -3.99 -12.33 4.03
C PHE A 52 -3.35 -13.64 4.56
N GLY A 53 -3.03 -14.58 3.66
CA GLY A 53 -2.46 -15.89 4.01
C GLY A 53 -3.43 -17.06 3.85
N SER A 54 -4.62 -16.84 3.27
CA SER A 54 -5.58 -17.91 2.97
C SER A 54 -5.12 -18.83 1.84
N ARG A 55 -4.17 -18.39 1.02
CA ARG A 55 -3.54 -19.16 -0.06
C ARG A 55 -2.06 -18.83 -0.22
N LYS A 56 -1.33 -19.67 -0.96
CA LYS A 56 0.10 -19.46 -1.26
C LYS A 56 0.32 -18.11 -1.96
N PHE A 57 1.26 -17.32 -1.45
CA PHE A 57 1.67 -16.07 -2.09
C PHE A 57 2.43 -16.32 -3.39
N LYS A 58 2.22 -15.45 -4.39
CA LYS A 58 2.96 -15.48 -5.66
C LYS A 58 4.44 -15.09 -5.46
N TYR A 59 4.68 -14.19 -4.51
CA TYR A 59 6.01 -13.69 -4.16
C TYR A 59 6.32 -14.06 -2.72
N THR A 60 7.56 -14.46 -2.46
CA THR A 60 8.09 -14.65 -1.11
C THR A 60 8.86 -13.39 -0.73
N GLY A 61 8.74 -12.98 0.54
CA GLY A 61 9.71 -12.02 1.08
C GLY A 61 11.09 -12.67 1.09
N ASN A 62 12.13 -11.91 0.78
CA ASN A 62 13.46 -12.29 1.22
C ASN A 62 13.46 -12.09 2.74
N ALA A 63 13.94 -13.10 3.48
CA ALA A 63 14.23 -12.89 4.89
C ALA A 63 15.39 -11.88 4.97
N GLU A 64 15.13 -10.72 5.58
CA GLU A 64 16.16 -9.80 6.07
C GLU A 64 16.52 -10.17 7.51
#